data_AF-G8B1P0-F1
#
_entry.id   AF-G8B1P0-F1
#
_cell.length_a   1.000
_cell.length_b   1.000
_cell.length_c   1.000
_cell.angle_alpha   90.00
_cell.angle_beta   90.00
_cell.angle_gamma   90.00
#
_symmetry.space_group_name_H-M   'P 1'
#
loop_
_entity.id
_entity.type
_entity.pdbx_description
1 polymer ?
#
loop_
_entity_poly.entity_id
_entity_poly.type
_entity_poly.pdbx_seq_one_letter_code
_entity_poly.pdbx_strand_id
1 'polypeptide(L)'
;MKLFFALFVLSFALLHSATGAKDSLVECLQENGLKMVDLDFMRKIKPNTDMPRNKLIEDKLACAFACSFNRDNSWKDENVFTFMTDVIKKDYRIPVGLKKQMLDTLKSCNAEAKGDDCTLLQCIKVTRYPFMDFVFLHNTEMKPEYESSQDKQI
;
A
#
# COMPACT_ATOMS: atom_id res chain seq x y z
N MET A 1 -21.49 46.25 -25.71
CA MET A 1 -20.25 45.46 -25.61
C MET A 1 -19.50 45.73 -24.30
N LYS A 2 -20.09 45.47 -23.13
CA LYS A 2 -19.40 45.55 -21.82
C LYS A 2 -19.82 44.48 -20.80
N LEU A 3 -20.83 43.65 -21.10
CA LEU A 3 -21.36 42.64 -20.17
C LEU A 3 -20.88 41.20 -20.41
N PHE A 4 -20.23 40.91 -21.55
CA PHE A 4 -19.84 39.53 -21.90
C PHE A 4 -18.45 39.13 -21.38
N PHE A 5 -17.59 40.07 -21.00
CA PHE A 5 -16.25 39.77 -20.48
C PHE A 5 -16.25 39.33 -19.00
N ALA A 6 -17.29 39.66 -18.23
CA ALA A 6 -17.36 39.28 -16.82
C ALA A 6 -17.70 37.80 -16.60
N LEU A 7 -18.36 37.15 -17.57
CA LEU A 7 -18.75 35.74 -17.45
C LEU A 7 -17.61 34.77 -17.75
N PHE A 8 -16.64 35.14 -18.59
CA PHE A 8 -15.51 34.26 -18.91
C PHE A 8 -14.48 34.15 -17.78
N VAL A 9 -14.34 35.18 -16.93
CA VAL A 9 -13.39 35.18 -15.81
C VAL A 9 -13.94 34.38 -14.61
N LEU A 10 -15.26 34.37 -14.41
CA LEU A 10 -15.90 33.56 -13.37
C LEU A 10 -15.91 32.06 -13.69
N SER A 11 -15.87 31.66 -14.97
CA SER A 11 -15.72 30.26 -15.36
C SER A 11 -14.32 29.71 -15.09
N PHE A 12 -13.28 30.54 -15.18
CA PHE A 12 -11.90 30.10 -14.95
C PHE A 12 -11.51 30.01 -13.47
N ALA A 13 -12.21 30.72 -12.57
CA ALA A 13 -11.97 30.61 -11.14
C ALA A 13 -12.46 29.27 -10.53
N LEU A 14 -13.43 28.60 -11.18
CA LEU A 14 -13.88 27.26 -10.78
C LEU A 14 -13.05 26.12 -11.39
N LEU A 15 -12.11 26.43 -12.30
CA LEU A 15 -11.24 25.45 -12.97
C LEU A 15 -9.80 25.41 -12.40
N HIS A 16 -9.51 26.17 -11.34
CA HIS A 16 -8.16 26.20 -10.73
C HIS A 16 -7.92 25.18 -9.61
N SER A 17 -8.85 24.26 -9.33
CA SER A 17 -8.54 23.05 -8.56
C SER A 17 -8.09 21.89 -9.47
N ALA A 18 -7.32 22.21 -10.51
CA ALA A 18 -6.52 21.25 -11.27
C ALA A 18 -5.05 21.47 -10.94
N THR A 19 -4.65 21.23 -9.68
CA THR A 19 -3.23 21.10 -9.31
C THR A 19 -3.05 19.98 -8.29
N GLY A 20 -2.37 18.92 -8.72
CA GLY A 20 -1.92 17.80 -7.91
C GLY A 20 -2.85 16.59 -8.01
N ALA A 21 -2.48 15.60 -8.81
CA ALA A 21 -2.79 14.23 -8.44
C ALA A 21 -2.12 14.03 -7.07
N LYS A 22 -2.88 14.25 -6.00
CA LYS A 22 -2.40 13.95 -4.66
C LYS A 22 -2.28 12.43 -4.63
N ASP A 23 -1.08 11.97 -4.29
CA ASP A 23 -0.79 10.56 -4.09
C ASP A 23 -1.88 9.96 -3.17
N SER A 24 -2.65 8.99 -3.68
CA SER A 24 -3.78 8.39 -2.98
C SER A 24 -3.36 7.86 -1.62
N LEU A 25 -2.11 7.41 -1.52
CA LEU A 25 -1.51 6.97 -0.28
C LEU A 25 -1.37 8.11 0.74
N VAL A 26 -0.93 9.30 0.31
CA VAL A 26 -0.77 10.46 1.22
C VAL A 26 -2.11 10.86 1.81
N GLU A 27 -3.17 10.88 1.01
CA GLU A 27 -4.52 11.19 1.49
C GLU A 27 -5.04 10.12 2.45
N CYS A 28 -4.91 8.84 2.08
CA CYS A 28 -5.34 7.73 2.91
C CYS A 28 -4.55 7.62 4.22
N LEU A 29 -3.27 8.00 4.24
CA LEU A 29 -2.49 8.13 5.48
C LEU A 29 -3.10 9.20 6.39
N GLN A 30 -3.39 10.39 5.84
CA GLN A 30 -3.98 11.49 6.61
C GLN A 30 -5.35 11.14 7.16
N GLU A 31 -6.20 10.48 6.37
CA GLU A 31 -7.53 10.01 6.78
C GLU A 31 -7.45 9.00 7.94
N ASN A 32 -6.36 8.22 8.02
CA ASN A 32 -6.09 7.28 9.13
C ASN A 32 -5.33 7.95 10.31
N GLY A 33 -5.13 9.26 10.27
CA GLY A 33 -4.41 10.03 11.28
C GLY A 33 -2.91 9.72 11.34
N LEU A 34 -2.33 9.36 10.18
CA LEU A 34 -0.92 9.11 9.97
C LEU A 34 -0.27 10.26 9.18
N LYS A 35 1.05 10.33 9.28
CA LYS A 35 1.92 11.22 8.50
C LYS A 35 2.91 10.37 7.70
N MET A 36 3.51 10.96 6.67
CA MET A 36 4.56 10.28 5.89
C MET A 36 5.74 9.79 6.75
N VAL A 37 6.05 10.49 7.84
CA VAL A 37 7.10 10.06 8.78
C VAL A 37 6.79 8.72 9.47
N ASP A 38 5.51 8.37 9.64
CA ASP A 38 5.09 7.10 10.21
C ASP A 38 5.35 5.94 9.22
N LEU A 39 5.23 6.20 7.92
CA LEU A 39 5.59 5.28 6.85
C LEU A 39 7.11 5.08 6.76
N ASP A 40 7.87 6.19 6.83
CA ASP A 40 9.34 6.16 6.78
C ASP A 40 9.95 5.39 7.94
N PHE A 41 9.35 5.49 9.14
CA PHE A 41 9.75 4.71 10.29
C PHE A 41 9.61 3.21 9.99
N MET A 42 8.48 2.77 9.43
CA MET A 42 8.25 1.37 9.10
C MET A 42 9.21 0.83 8.03
N ARG A 43 9.56 1.64 7.02
CA ARG A 43 10.56 1.26 6.00
C ARG A 43 11.94 0.99 6.62
N LYS A 44 12.27 1.64 7.73
CA LYS A 44 13.54 1.45 8.45
C LYS A 44 13.55 0.23 9.36
N ILE A 45 12.39 -0.35 9.68
CA ILE A 45 12.33 -1.56 10.51
C ILE A 45 12.76 -2.74 9.65
N LYS A 46 13.99 -3.21 9.87
CA LYS A 46 14.47 -4.42 9.21
C LYS A 46 13.57 -5.62 9.58
N PRO A 47 13.33 -6.56 8.63
CA PRO A 47 12.73 -7.85 8.94
C PRO A 47 13.48 -8.48 10.12
N ASN A 48 12.75 -9.05 11.08
CA ASN A 48 13.32 -9.80 12.22
C ASN A 48 14.13 -8.97 13.24
N THR A 49 13.84 -7.68 13.39
CA THR A 49 14.35 -6.87 14.51
C THR A 49 13.36 -6.84 15.68
N ASP A 50 13.91 -6.80 16.91
CA ASP A 50 13.19 -6.60 18.17
C ASP A 50 12.80 -5.12 18.41
N MET A 51 12.82 -4.29 17.36
CA MET A 51 12.44 -2.90 17.49
C MET A 51 10.96 -2.82 17.89
N PRO A 52 10.59 -2.03 18.92
CA PRO A 52 9.21 -1.92 19.36
C PRO A 52 8.30 -1.47 18.22
N ARG A 53 7.38 -2.35 17.80
CA ARG A 53 6.36 -2.04 16.80
C ARG A 53 5.11 -1.56 17.51
N ASN A 54 4.59 -0.43 17.06
CA ASN A 54 3.33 0.08 17.56
C ASN A 54 2.18 -0.55 16.76
N LYS A 55 1.49 -1.53 17.35
CA LYS A 55 0.35 -2.21 16.73
C LYS A 55 -0.70 -1.22 16.19
N LEU A 56 -0.98 -0.14 16.93
CA LEU A 56 -1.94 0.87 16.49
C LEU A 56 -1.50 1.56 15.19
N ILE A 57 -0.20 1.81 15.03
CA ILE A 57 0.34 2.42 13.79
C ILE A 57 0.31 1.39 12.66
N GLU A 58 0.66 0.14 12.91
CA GLU A 58 0.58 -0.94 11.91
C GLU A 58 -0.86 -1.14 11.41
N ASP A 59 -1.83 -1.17 12.33
CA ASP A 59 -3.25 -1.35 12.02
C ASP A 59 -3.79 -0.18 11.19
N LYS A 60 -3.38 1.06 11.51
CA LYS A 60 -3.72 2.25 10.71
C LYS A 60 -3.06 2.25 9.33
N LEU A 61 -1.82 1.79 9.24
CA LEU A 61 -1.11 1.68 7.96
C LEU A 61 -1.76 0.65 7.05
N ALA A 62 -2.16 -0.51 7.59
CA ALA A 62 -2.91 -1.50 6.85
C ALA A 62 -4.17 -0.90 6.22
N CYS A 63 -4.92 -0.10 6.97
CA CYS A 63 -6.14 0.54 6.45
C CYS A 63 -5.85 1.69 5.48
N ALA A 64 -4.73 2.41 5.66
CA ALA A 64 -4.28 3.40 4.69
C ALA A 64 -3.90 2.74 3.34
N PHE A 65 -3.25 1.56 3.35
CA PHE A 65 -2.95 0.81 2.13
C PHE A 65 -4.21 0.26 1.46
N ALA A 66 -5.16 -0.27 2.23
CA ALA A 66 -6.45 -0.70 1.69
C ALA A 66 -7.20 0.47 1.03
N CYS A 67 -7.24 1.63 1.70
CA CYS A 67 -7.83 2.86 1.16
C CYS A 67 -7.17 3.30 -0.15
N SER A 68 -5.83 3.33 -0.19
CA SER A 68 -5.07 3.75 -1.37
C SER A 68 -5.32 2.78 -2.53
N PHE A 69 -5.24 1.47 -2.27
CA PHE A 69 -5.53 0.44 -3.27
C PHE A 69 -6.94 0.57 -3.86
N ASN A 70 -7.96 0.73 -2.99
CA ASN A 70 -9.35 0.84 -3.43
C ASN A 70 -9.63 2.15 -4.17
N ARG A 71 -8.93 3.24 -3.84
CA ARG A 71 -9.01 4.51 -4.56
C ARG A 71 -8.38 4.40 -5.94
N ASP A 72 -7.19 3.81 -6.04
CA ASP A 72 -6.46 3.66 -7.30
C ASP A 72 -7.09 2.64 -8.25
N ASN A 73 -7.81 1.66 -7.69
CA ASN A 73 -8.53 0.63 -8.44
C ASN A 73 -10.05 0.82 -8.39
N SER A 74 -10.56 2.01 -8.06
CA SER A 74 -12.01 2.26 -7.92
C SER A 74 -12.82 2.00 -9.20
N TRP A 75 -12.13 1.94 -10.35
CA TRP A 75 -12.69 1.68 -11.68
C TRP A 75 -12.66 0.19 -12.06
N LYS A 76 -12.04 -0.67 -11.25
CA LYS A 76 -12.01 -2.12 -11.42
C LYS A 76 -12.80 -2.80 -10.32
N ASP A 77 -13.42 -3.92 -10.64
CA ASP A 77 -13.93 -4.86 -9.65
C ASP A 77 -12.78 -5.77 -9.14
N GLU A 78 -11.69 -5.15 -8.67
CA GLU A 78 -10.50 -5.83 -8.16
C GLU A 78 -10.30 -5.45 -6.69
N ASN A 79 -10.24 -6.46 -5.80
CA ASN A 79 -9.99 -6.28 -4.37
C ASN A 79 -8.59 -6.74 -3.97
N VAL A 80 -8.16 -6.38 -2.76
CA VAL A 80 -6.81 -6.67 -2.26
C VAL A 80 -6.52 -8.17 -2.24
N PHE A 81 -7.50 -8.99 -1.87
CA PHE A 81 -7.34 -10.45 -1.83
C PHE A 81 -6.96 -11.03 -3.20
N THR A 82 -7.69 -10.67 -4.25
CA THR A 82 -7.47 -11.15 -5.61
C THR A 82 -6.11 -10.67 -6.11
N PHE A 83 -5.83 -9.39 -5.93
CA PHE A 83 -4.57 -8.77 -6.32
C PHE A 83 -3.35 -9.45 -5.67
N MET A 84 -3.35 -9.57 -4.34
CA MET A 84 -2.24 -10.18 -3.60
C MET A 84 -2.06 -11.67 -3.96
N THR A 85 -3.16 -12.40 -4.15
CA THR A 85 -3.12 -13.79 -4.60
C THR A 85 -2.36 -13.93 -5.91
N ASP A 86 -2.67 -13.04 -6.86
CA ASP A 86 -2.05 -13.03 -8.18
C ASP A 86 -0.56 -12.69 -8.11
N VAL A 87 -0.21 -11.64 -7.37
CA VAL A 87 1.18 -11.21 -7.18
C VAL A 87 2.01 -12.32 -6.55
N ILE A 88 1.52 -12.95 -5.46
CA ILE A 88 2.22 -14.04 -4.77
C ILE A 88 2.40 -15.26 -5.67
N LYS A 89 1.39 -15.63 -6.46
CA LYS A 89 1.49 -16.75 -7.40
C LYS A 89 2.54 -16.49 -8.46
N LYS A 90 2.55 -15.28 -9.05
CA LYS A 90 3.39 -14.90 -10.18
C LYS A 90 4.85 -14.60 -9.80
N ASP A 91 5.14 -14.20 -8.56
CA ASP A 91 6.51 -13.91 -8.15
C ASP A 91 7.35 -15.20 -8.00
N TYR A 92 8.31 -15.41 -8.90
CA TYR A 92 9.19 -16.57 -8.92
C TYR A 92 10.29 -16.53 -7.86
N ARG A 93 10.52 -15.36 -7.24
CA ARG A 93 11.57 -15.17 -6.22
C ARG A 93 11.15 -15.72 -4.85
N ILE A 94 9.84 -15.91 -4.62
CA ILE A 94 9.31 -16.46 -3.38
C ILE A 94 9.50 -17.99 -3.38
N PRO A 95 10.22 -18.57 -2.40
CA PRO A 95 10.36 -20.03 -2.27
C PRO A 95 9.01 -20.73 -2.19
N VAL A 96 8.87 -21.92 -2.77
CA VAL A 96 7.59 -22.66 -2.87
C VAL A 96 6.90 -22.84 -1.51
N GLY A 97 7.67 -23.19 -0.48
CA GLY A 97 7.14 -23.37 0.88
C GLY A 97 6.57 -22.07 1.47
N LEU A 98 7.31 -20.96 1.31
CA LEU A 98 6.87 -19.64 1.76
C LEU A 98 5.66 -19.15 0.96
N LYS A 99 5.67 -19.35 -0.36
CA LYS A 99 4.54 -19.01 -1.24
C LYS A 99 3.26 -19.71 -0.79
N LYS A 100 3.34 -21.01 -0.49
CA LYS A 100 2.20 -21.76 0.06
C LYS A 100 1.72 -21.16 1.38
N GLN A 101 2.62 -20.91 2.32
CA GLN A 101 2.29 -20.30 3.62
C GLN A 101 1.59 -18.94 3.47
N MET A 102 2.08 -18.09 2.56
CA MET A 102 1.50 -16.78 2.29
C MET A 102 0.08 -16.89 1.72
N LEU A 103 -0.14 -17.77 0.74
CA LEU A 103 -1.46 -18.00 0.15
C LEU A 103 -2.45 -18.59 1.16
N ASP A 104 -2.01 -19.53 2.00
CA ASP A 104 -2.84 -20.13 3.04
C ASP A 104 -3.24 -19.08 4.09
N THR A 105 -2.30 -18.22 4.51
CA THR A 105 -2.56 -17.11 5.43
C THR A 105 -3.54 -16.10 4.84
N LEU A 106 -3.31 -15.69 3.59
CA LEU A 106 -4.18 -14.74 2.87
C LEU A 106 -5.61 -15.29 2.74
N LYS A 107 -5.76 -16.58 2.44
CA LYS A 107 -7.07 -17.24 2.36
C LYS A 107 -7.79 -17.28 3.71
N SER A 108 -7.09 -17.61 4.79
CA SER A 108 -7.66 -17.62 6.15
C SER A 108 -8.15 -16.22 6.54
N CYS A 109 -7.30 -15.21 6.38
CA CYS A 109 -7.62 -13.84 6.72
C CYS A 109 -8.75 -13.26 5.87
N ASN A 110 -8.88 -13.64 4.60
CA ASN A 110 -9.99 -13.22 3.76
C ASN A 110 -11.35 -13.75 4.26
N ALA A 111 -11.37 -14.99 4.78
CA ALA A 111 -12.58 -15.55 5.39
C ALA A 111 -12.99 -14.78 6.66
N GLU A 112 -12.01 -14.34 7.47
CA GLU A 112 -12.24 -13.52 8.66
C GLU A 112 -12.69 -12.09 8.31
N ALA A 113 -12.09 -11.50 7.29
CA ALA A 113 -12.31 -10.12 6.87
C ALA A 113 -13.67 -9.89 6.19
N LYS A 114 -14.31 -10.94 5.64
CA LYS A 114 -15.64 -10.86 5.01
C LYS A 114 -15.75 -9.75 3.94
N GLY A 115 -14.67 -9.53 3.19
CA GLY A 115 -14.60 -8.53 2.12
C GLY A 115 -14.10 -7.14 2.56
N ASP A 116 -13.77 -6.93 3.84
CA ASP A 116 -13.14 -5.68 4.30
C ASP A 116 -11.62 -5.72 4.11
N ASP A 117 -11.10 -4.96 3.14
CA ASP A 117 -9.67 -4.97 2.80
C ASP A 117 -8.77 -4.45 3.93
N CYS A 118 -9.25 -3.52 4.76
CA CYS A 118 -8.53 -3.02 5.93
C CYS A 118 -8.32 -4.15 6.95
N THR A 119 -9.38 -4.90 7.29
CA THR A 119 -9.34 -6.06 8.17
C THR A 119 -8.48 -7.18 7.58
N LEU A 120 -8.55 -7.42 6.27
CA LEU A 120 -7.68 -8.38 5.58
C LEU A 120 -6.20 -8.03 5.78
N LEU A 121 -5.81 -6.78 5.49
CA LEU A 121 -4.43 -6.32 5.59
C LEU A 121 -3.90 -6.30 7.02
N GLN A 122 -4.76 -6.02 8.00
CA GLN A 122 -4.44 -6.15 9.43
C GLN A 122 -4.18 -7.61 9.81
N CYS A 123 -5.07 -8.52 9.39
CA CYS A 123 -4.97 -9.95 9.73
C CYS A 123 -3.68 -10.58 9.17
N ILE A 124 -3.35 -10.32 7.90
CA ILE A 124 -2.10 -10.83 7.31
C ILE A 124 -0.85 -10.10 7.81
N LYS A 125 -1.03 -9.02 8.58
CA LYS A 125 0.04 -8.13 9.08
C LYS A 125 0.88 -7.61 7.93
N VAL A 126 0.25 -6.90 6.99
CA VAL A 126 0.84 -6.49 5.71
C VAL A 126 2.15 -5.68 5.86
N THR A 127 2.34 -4.99 6.99
CA THR A 127 3.55 -4.24 7.32
C THR A 127 4.69 -5.11 7.87
N ARG A 128 4.59 -6.44 7.76
CA ARG A 128 5.58 -7.38 8.26
C ARG A 128 5.97 -8.37 7.17
N TYR A 129 7.18 -8.92 7.28
CA TYR A 129 7.60 -10.03 6.42
C TYR A 129 6.63 -11.22 6.57
N PRO A 130 6.25 -11.91 5.48
CA PRO A 130 6.72 -11.73 4.10
C PRO A 130 5.89 -10.76 3.24
N PHE A 131 4.87 -10.10 3.79
CA PHE A 131 3.94 -9.28 3.01
C PHE A 131 4.42 -7.84 2.76
N MET A 132 5.29 -7.33 3.62
CA MET A 132 5.80 -5.95 3.59
C MET A 132 6.43 -5.58 2.24
N ASP A 133 7.09 -6.53 1.59
CA ASP A 133 7.77 -6.28 0.32
C ASP A 133 6.78 -5.85 -0.78
N PHE A 134 5.56 -6.39 -0.80
CA PHE A 134 4.54 -6.06 -1.81
C PHE A 134 3.96 -4.65 -1.66
N VAL A 135 3.96 -4.13 -0.44
CA VAL A 135 3.43 -2.78 -0.14
C VAL A 135 4.37 -1.69 -0.63
N PHE A 136 5.68 -1.92 -0.52
CA PHE A 136 6.69 -0.90 -0.85
C PHE A 136 7.21 -1.00 -2.29
N LEU A 137 6.97 -2.11 -2.99
CA LEU A 137 7.34 -2.27 -4.41
C LEU A 137 6.49 -1.39 -5.35
N HIS A 138 5.29 -0.95 -4.95
CA HIS A 138 4.41 -0.15 -5.79
C HIS A 138 4.64 1.37 -5.71
N ASN A 139 5.48 1.85 -4.79
CA ASN A 139 5.72 3.29 -4.59
C ASN A 139 7.12 3.77 -4.98
N THR A 140 7.89 2.96 -5.70
CA THR A 140 9.21 3.37 -6.15
C THR A 140 9.54 2.76 -7.51
N GLU A 141 9.79 3.63 -8.48
CA GLU A 141 10.96 3.50 -9.34
C GLU A 141 12.22 3.41 -8.44
N MET A 142 12.48 2.27 -7.80
CA MET A 142 13.74 2.02 -7.11
C MET A 142 14.29 0.67 -7.54
N LYS A 143 15.36 0.81 -8.32
CA LYS A 143 16.42 -0.13 -8.63
C LYS A 143 16.67 -1.13 -7.48
N PRO A 144 16.80 -2.43 -7.77
CA PRO A 144 17.07 -3.43 -6.76
C PRO A 144 18.50 -3.28 -6.25
N GLU A 145 18.68 -2.70 -5.07
CA GLU A 145 19.82 -2.98 -4.21
C GLU A 145 19.36 -3.95 -3.12
N TYR A 146 19.07 -5.18 -3.54
CA TYR A 146 19.27 -6.35 -2.70
C TYR A 146 20.38 -7.15 -3.35
N GLU A 147 21.61 -6.61 -3.30
CA GLU A 147 22.80 -7.40 -3.55
C GLU A 147 23.09 -8.27 -2.32
N SER A 148 22.98 -9.57 -2.58
CA SER A 148 23.65 -10.69 -1.94
C SER A 148 24.70 -10.32 -0.88
N SER A 149 24.44 -10.66 0.37
CA SER A 149 25.48 -10.97 1.34
C SER A 149 25.23 -12.33 1.96
N GLN A 150 25.09 -13.35 1.11
CA GLN A 150 25.25 -14.77 1.43
C GLN A 150 25.78 -15.45 0.16
N ASP A 151 27.08 -15.29 -0.07
CA ASP A 151 27.98 -16.34 -0.58
C ASP A 151 29.32 -15.72 -0.98
N LYS A 152 30.30 -15.89 -0.08
CA LYS A 152 31.72 -16.06 -0.38
C LYS A 152 32.45 -16.47 0.91
N GLN A 153 32.18 -17.70 1.33
CA GLN A 153 33.24 -18.54 1.87
C GLN A 153 33.76 -19.36 0.70
N ILE A 154 34.91 -18.97 0.12
CA ILE A 154 36.08 -19.78 -0.24
C ILE A 154 37.27 -18.82 -0.29
#